data_AF-A0A7W0JIT2-F1
#
_entry.id   AF-A0A7W0JIT2-F1
#
_cell.length_a   1.000
_cell.length_b   1.000
_cell.length_c   1.000
_cell.angle_alpha   90.00
_cell.angle_beta   90.00
_cell.angle_gamma   90.00
#
_symmetry.space_group_name_H-M   'P 1'
#
loop_
_entity.id
_entity.type
_entity.pdbx_description
1 polymer ?
#
loop_
_entity_poly.entity_id
_entity_poly.type
_entity_poly.pdbx_seq_one_letter_code
_entity_poly.pdbx_strand_id
1 'polypeptide(L)'
;YEYDKLVRDGMKQQDFEGMREFLSKYSNVLTATQDRRLGYALDSRYYGIGDYNTFMREQLSRLTLADVNRAIRQHLKSDRMRVVLITKDAEGLRDAILSGKPSPITYNSAKPQEIMDEDKLIQSYKISVKPAQVAVVPVERVFQ
;
A
#
# COMPACT_ATOMS: atom_id res chain seq x y z
N TYR A 1 -10.69 -4.64 -3.48
CA TYR A 1 -11.33 -5.32 -2.34
C TYR A 1 -10.57 -5.07 -1.04
N GLU A 2 -9.38 -5.64 -0.82
CA GLU A 2 -8.64 -5.47 0.46
C GLU A 2 -8.34 -4.02 0.85
N TYR A 3 -7.94 -3.19 -0.12
CA TYR A 3 -7.74 -1.76 0.13
C TYR A 3 -9.01 -1.06 0.62
N ASP A 4 -10.15 -1.39 0.01
CA ASP A 4 -11.44 -0.81 0.36
C ASP A 4 -11.91 -1.27 1.75
N LYS A 5 -11.70 -2.55 2.07
CA LYS A 5 -11.89 -3.13 3.40
C LYS A 5 -11.05 -2.40 4.44
N LEU A 6 -9.76 -2.13 4.17
CA LEU A 6 -8.91 -1.33 5.06
C LEU A 6 -9.44 0.10 5.26
N VAL A 7 -9.86 0.77 4.20
CA VAL A 7 -10.41 2.14 4.28
C VAL A 7 -11.69 2.18 5.12
N ARG A 8 -12.57 1.19 4.95
CA ARG A 8 -13.85 1.09 5.65
C ARG A 8 -13.67 0.67 7.12
N ASP A 9 -13.00 -0.46 7.33
CA ASP A 9 -12.98 -1.16 8.60
C ASP A 9 -11.81 -0.69 9.49
N GLY A 10 -10.76 -0.14 8.87
CA GLY A 10 -9.54 0.28 9.55
C GLY A 10 -8.58 -0.88 9.85
N MET A 11 -7.42 -0.53 10.40
CA MET A 11 -6.44 -1.48 10.92
C MET A 11 -6.93 -2.10 12.23
N LYS A 12 -6.57 -3.36 12.48
CA LYS A 12 -6.85 -4.06 13.73
C LYS A 12 -5.81 -3.72 14.81
N GLN A 13 -6.18 -3.86 16.08
CA GLN A 13 -5.29 -3.59 17.21
C GLN A 13 -3.99 -4.41 17.16
N GLN A 14 -4.10 -5.71 16.87
CA GLN A 14 -2.94 -6.61 16.77
C GLN A 14 -1.96 -6.17 15.66
N ASP A 15 -2.47 -5.80 14.49
CA ASP A 15 -1.64 -5.34 13.37
C ASP A 15 -0.94 -4.02 13.70
N PHE A 16 -1.66 -3.12 14.38
CA PHE A 16 -1.11 -1.84 14.84
C PHE A 16 0.02 -2.03 15.84
N GLU A 17 -0.17 -2.87 16.86
CA GLU A 17 0.85 -3.15 17.87
C GLU A 17 2.10 -3.78 17.25
N GLY A 18 1.90 -4.79 16.39
CA GLY A 18 3.00 -5.45 15.69
C GLY A 18 3.78 -4.50 14.78
N MET A 19 3.08 -3.67 14.00
CA MET A 19 3.74 -2.69 13.12
C MET A 19 4.45 -1.60 13.93
N ARG A 20 3.86 -1.09 15.01
CA ARG A 20 4.48 -0.08 15.88
C ARG A 20 5.75 -0.61 16.54
N GLU A 21 5.73 -1.85 17.01
CA GLU A 21 6.92 -2.50 17.57
C GLU A 21 8.01 -2.69 16.50
N PHE A 22 7.64 -3.21 15.33
CA PHE A 22 8.56 -3.37 14.20
C PHE A 22 9.24 -2.05 13.84
N LEU A 23 8.47 -0.98 13.60
CA LEU A 23 9.00 0.33 13.22
C LEU A 23 9.91 0.93 14.30
N SER A 24 9.58 0.74 15.57
CA SER A 24 10.40 1.23 16.70
C SER A 24 11.81 0.64 16.66
N LYS A 25 11.94 -0.65 16.34
CA LYS A 25 13.24 -1.34 16.20
C LYS A 25 13.92 -1.04 14.87
N TYR A 26 13.13 -0.96 13.79
CA TYR A 26 13.63 -0.80 12.43
C TYR A 26 14.31 0.55 12.18
N SER A 27 13.94 1.60 12.91
CA SER A 27 14.63 2.91 12.87
C SER A 27 16.16 2.81 13.06
N ASN A 28 16.62 1.91 13.93
CA ASN A 28 18.05 1.66 14.15
C ASN A 28 18.72 1.00 12.93
N VAL A 29 17.99 0.15 12.21
CA VAL A 29 18.48 -0.51 10.98
C VAL A 29 18.62 0.52 9.86
N LEU A 30 17.65 1.43 9.73
CA LEU A 30 17.70 2.51 8.73
C LEU A 30 18.92 3.43 8.91
N THR A 31 19.42 3.56 10.14
CA THR A 31 20.56 4.41 10.50
C THR A 31 21.83 3.61 10.87
N ALA A 32 21.93 2.37 10.39
CA ALA A 32 23.02 1.47 10.76
C ALA A 32 24.40 1.94 10.27
N THR A 33 24.48 2.56 9.09
CA THR A 33 25.75 3.03 8.50
C THR A 33 25.93 4.54 8.62
N GLN A 34 27.17 5.01 8.53
CA GLN A 34 27.48 6.44 8.63
C GLN A 34 26.82 7.25 7.50
N ASP A 35 26.87 6.76 6.26
CA ASP A 35 26.24 7.44 5.11
C ASP A 35 24.73 7.60 5.31
N ARG A 36 24.06 6.58 5.86
CA ARG A 36 22.64 6.63 6.17
C ARG A 36 22.34 7.63 7.29
N ARG A 37 23.15 7.65 8.36
CA ARG A 37 23.01 8.64 9.44
C ARG A 37 23.13 10.07 8.90
N LEU A 38 24.11 10.31 8.02
CA LEU A 38 24.27 11.61 7.38
C LEU A 38 23.04 11.96 6.51
N GLY A 39 22.56 11.03 5.69
CA GLY A 39 21.34 11.23 4.89
C GLY A 39 20.13 11.62 5.75
N TYR A 40 19.85 10.84 6.80
CA TYR A 40 18.74 11.15 7.71
C TYR A 40 18.95 12.45 8.49
N ALA A 41 20.19 12.85 8.81
CA ALA A 41 20.46 14.14 9.44
C ALA A 41 20.17 15.31 8.49
N LEU A 42 20.48 15.17 7.20
CA LEU A 42 20.14 16.16 6.17
C LEU A 42 18.62 16.28 6.03
N ASP A 43 17.91 15.15 5.91
CA ASP A 43 16.45 15.13 5.85
C ASP A 43 15.84 15.74 7.11
N SER A 44 16.38 15.37 8.29
CA SER A 44 15.88 15.88 9.56
C SER A 44 15.98 17.40 9.64
N ARG A 45 17.12 17.96 9.22
CA ARG A 45 17.32 19.40 9.12
C ARG A 45 16.36 20.06 8.12
N TYR A 46 16.13 19.42 6.97
CA TYR A 46 15.21 19.93 5.95
C TYR A 46 13.75 19.97 6.44
N TYR A 47 13.29 18.90 7.09
CA TYR A 47 11.93 18.81 7.62
C TYR A 47 11.74 19.49 8.99
N GLY A 48 12.81 20.05 9.57
CA GLY A 48 12.76 20.69 10.88
C GLY A 48 12.50 19.73 12.04
N ILE A 49 12.84 18.45 11.88
CA ILE A 49 12.79 17.46 12.96
C ILE A 49 14.17 17.32 13.62
N GLY A 50 14.19 16.86 14.88
CA GLY A 50 15.43 16.59 15.60
C GLY A 50 16.16 15.34 15.10
N ASP A 51 16.99 14.72 15.93
CA ASP A 51 17.59 13.42 15.62
C ASP A 51 16.51 12.39 15.20
N TYR A 52 16.68 11.78 14.02
CA TYR A 52 15.66 10.92 13.42
C TYR A 52 15.23 9.76 14.34
N ASN A 53 16.18 9.05 14.95
CA ASN A 53 15.85 7.90 15.80
C ASN A 53 15.10 8.33 17.07
N THR A 54 15.52 9.44 17.66
CA THR A 54 14.85 10.02 18.84
C THR A 54 13.45 10.48 18.49
N PHE A 55 13.31 11.24 17.39
CA PHE A 55 12.02 11.69 16.88
C PHE A 55 11.08 10.51 16.61
N MET A 56 11.53 9.49 15.88
CA MET A 56 10.71 8.31 15.57
C MET A 56 10.28 7.56 16.83
N ARG A 57 11.18 7.35 17.80
CA ARG A 57 10.84 6.69 19.07
C ARG A 57 9.76 7.47 19.83
N GLU A 58 9.90 8.79 19.92
CA GLU A 58 8.94 9.65 20.60
C GLU A 58 7.59 9.68 19.90
N GLN A 59 7.55 9.80 18.57
CA GLN A 59 6.30 9.82 17.81
C GLN A 59 5.59 8.46 17.88
N LEU A 60 6.32 7.36 17.67
CA LEU A 60 5.74 6.01 17.72
C LEU A 60 5.21 5.67 19.12
N SER A 61 5.89 6.08 20.20
CA SER A 61 5.41 5.80 21.56
C SER A 61 4.08 6.49 21.89
N ARG A 62 3.79 7.64 21.27
CA ARG A 62 2.55 8.39 21.45
C ARG A 62 1.47 8.02 20.43
N LEU A 63 1.84 7.42 19.31
CA LEU A 63 0.90 7.02 18.25
C LEU A 63 -0.12 6.02 18.77
N THR A 64 -1.39 6.21 18.42
CA THR A 64 -2.50 5.31 18.76
C THR A 64 -3.14 4.69 17.53
N LEU A 65 -3.85 3.56 17.70
CA LEU A 65 -4.66 2.96 16.64
C LEU A 65 -5.71 3.95 16.10
N ALA A 66 -6.29 4.76 16.98
CA ALA A 66 -7.29 5.75 16.60
C ALA A 66 -6.70 6.81 15.65
N ASP A 67 -5.45 7.23 15.87
CA ASP A 67 -4.76 8.17 14.97
C ASP A 67 -4.53 7.56 13.59
N VAL A 68 -4.07 6.31 13.54
CA VAL A 68 -3.85 5.58 12.28
C VAL A 68 -5.16 5.41 11.51
N ASN A 69 -6.21 4.96 12.18
CA ASN A 69 -7.52 4.76 11.57
C ASN A 69 -8.20 6.07 11.15
N ARG A 70 -7.92 7.18 11.85
CA ARG A 70 -8.32 8.53 11.41
C ARG A 70 -7.58 8.93 10.13
N ALA A 71 -6.26 8.75 10.10
CA ALA A 71 -5.44 9.06 8.93
C ALA A 71 -5.84 8.21 7.70
N ILE A 72 -6.12 6.92 7.88
CA ILE A 72 -6.63 6.04 6.82
C ILE A 72 -7.91 6.63 6.21
N ARG A 73 -8.92 6.96 7.02
CA ARG A 73 -10.20 7.49 6.50
C ARG A 73 -10.07 8.87 5.86
N GLN A 74 -9.15 9.69 6.38
CA GLN A 74 -8.90 11.03 5.89
C GLN A 74 -8.18 11.03 4.54
N HIS A 75 -7.13 10.20 4.39
CA HIS A 75 -6.19 10.30 3.28
C HIS A 75 -6.35 9.20 2.23
N LEU A 76 -6.89 8.04 2.59
CA LEU A 76 -7.10 6.92 1.67
C LEU A 76 -8.53 6.90 1.15
N LYS A 77 -8.69 6.68 -0.15
CA LYS A 77 -9.97 6.73 -0.88
C LYS A 77 -10.02 5.63 -1.93
N SER A 78 -10.97 4.72 -1.78
CA SER A 78 -11.16 3.58 -2.70
C SER A 78 -11.59 4.00 -4.10
N ASP A 79 -12.23 5.17 -4.24
CA ASP A 79 -12.74 5.71 -5.50
C ASP A 79 -11.74 6.62 -6.24
N ARG A 80 -10.56 6.88 -5.66
CA ARG A 80 -9.54 7.80 -6.22
C ARG A 80 -8.13 7.22 -6.15
N MET A 81 -8.00 5.91 -6.37
CA MET A 81 -6.72 5.22 -6.44
C MET A 81 -6.15 5.27 -7.87
N ARG A 82 -4.84 5.50 -7.99
CA ARG A 82 -4.09 5.29 -9.22
C ARG A 82 -3.24 4.03 -9.08
N VAL A 83 -3.35 3.13 -10.05
CA VAL A 83 -2.59 1.88 -10.08
C VAL A 83 -1.74 1.89 -11.34
N VAL A 84 -0.44 1.63 -11.19
CA VAL A 84 0.49 1.46 -12.30
C VAL A 84 0.87 -0.02 -12.34
N LEU A 85 0.72 -0.64 -13.51
CA LEU A 85 0.97 -2.06 -13.74
C LEU A 85 1.98 -2.18 -14.89
N ILE A 86 2.94 -3.07 -14.72
CA ILE A 86 3.86 -3.48 -15.79
C ILE A 86 3.43 -4.86 -16.25
N THR A 87 3.13 -5.00 -17.54
CA THR A 87 2.66 -6.25 -18.12
C THR A 87 3.21 -6.42 -19.53
N LYS A 88 3.35 -7.67 -19.96
CA LYS A 88 3.70 -8.02 -21.35
C LYS A 88 2.56 -7.73 -22.33
N ASP A 89 1.31 -7.77 -21.85
CA ASP A 89 0.10 -7.58 -22.66
C ASP A 89 -0.75 -6.47 -22.04
N ALA A 90 -0.40 -5.22 -22.36
CA ALA A 90 -1.05 -4.05 -21.80
C ALA A 90 -2.44 -3.80 -22.39
N GLU A 91 -2.62 -4.11 -23.68
CA GLU A 91 -3.90 -3.98 -24.38
C GLU A 91 -4.91 -5.00 -23.86
N GLY A 92 -4.52 -6.28 -23.74
CA GLY A 92 -5.38 -7.32 -23.17
C GLY A 92 -5.74 -7.05 -21.70
N LEU A 93 -4.78 -6.54 -20.90
CA LEU A 93 -5.06 -6.13 -19.52
C LEU A 93 -6.03 -4.95 -19.45
N ARG A 94 -5.86 -3.94 -20.31
CA ARG A 94 -6.79 -2.80 -20.39
C ARG A 94 -8.21 -3.31 -20.69
N ASP A 95 -8.35 -4.15 -21.70
CA ASP A 95 -9.65 -4.65 -22.13
C ASP A 95 -10.30 -5.52 -21.05
N ALA A 96 -9.52 -6.34 -20.33
CA ALA A 96 -9.99 -7.10 -19.18
C ALA A 96 -10.54 -6.18 -18.07
N ILE A 97 -9.79 -5.15 -17.69
CA ILE A 97 -10.20 -4.15 -16.67
C ILE A 97 -11.50 -3.45 -17.09
N LEU A 98 -11.58 -2.99 -18.35
CA LEU A 98 -12.75 -2.27 -18.86
C LEU A 98 -13.99 -3.17 -19.00
N SER A 99 -13.79 -4.45 -19.31
CA SER A 99 -14.89 -5.40 -19.45
C SER A 99 -15.59 -5.71 -18.14
N GLY A 100 -14.88 -5.61 -17.00
CA GLY A 100 -15.40 -5.98 -15.68
C GLY A 100 -15.84 -7.45 -15.57
N LYS A 101 -15.40 -8.31 -16.49
CA LYS A 101 -15.71 -9.75 -16.46
C LYS A 101 -15.06 -10.40 -15.24
N PRO A 102 -15.65 -11.47 -14.69
CA PRO A 102 -15.03 -12.20 -13.60
C PRO A 102 -13.62 -12.68 -13.95
N SER A 103 -12.67 -12.49 -13.03
CA SER A 103 -11.26 -12.89 -13.17
C SER A 103 -10.88 -13.91 -12.10
N PRO A 104 -11.24 -15.20 -12.26
CA PRO A 104 -10.91 -16.24 -11.30
C PRO A 104 -9.39 -16.46 -11.22
N ILE A 105 -8.88 -16.70 -10.01
CA ILE A 105 -7.48 -17.05 -9.78
C ILE A 105 -7.27 -18.56 -9.85
N THR A 106 -6.15 -18.99 -10.44
CA THR A 106 -5.73 -20.39 -10.46
C THR A 106 -4.48 -20.55 -9.62
N TYR A 107 -4.53 -21.45 -8.63
CA TYR A 107 -3.38 -21.81 -7.82
C TYR A 107 -2.69 -23.08 -8.31
N ASN A 108 -1.39 -23.15 -8.09
CA ASN A 108 -0.58 -24.35 -8.33
C ASN A 108 -0.65 -25.37 -7.18
N SER A 109 -1.32 -25.03 -6.07
CA SER A 109 -1.49 -25.89 -4.89
C SER A 109 -2.82 -25.59 -4.20
N ALA A 110 -3.33 -26.56 -3.46
CA ALA A 110 -4.56 -26.40 -2.69
C ALA A 110 -4.40 -25.27 -1.66
N LYS A 111 -5.40 -24.39 -1.59
CA LYS A 111 -5.49 -23.31 -0.59
C LYS A 111 -6.56 -23.63 0.45
N PRO A 112 -6.43 -23.11 1.68
CA PRO A 112 -7.49 -23.12 2.67
C PRO A 112 -8.83 -22.65 2.09
N GLN A 113 -9.92 -23.26 2.55
CA GLN A 113 -11.27 -22.94 2.07
C GLN A 113 -11.63 -21.46 2.23
N GLU A 114 -11.17 -20.84 3.34
CA GLU A 114 -11.37 -19.43 3.63
C GLU A 114 -10.82 -18.51 2.52
N ILE A 115 -9.64 -18.84 1.96
CA ILE A 115 -9.05 -18.09 0.83
C ILE A 115 -9.90 -18.29 -0.42
N MET A 116 -10.27 -19.55 -0.71
CA MET A 116 -11.08 -19.86 -1.90
C MET A 116 -12.45 -19.18 -1.88
N ASP A 117 -13.04 -18.99 -0.70
CA ASP A 117 -14.31 -18.29 -0.55
C ASP A 117 -14.17 -16.78 -0.69
N GLU A 118 -13.07 -16.20 -0.20
CA GLU A 118 -12.76 -14.78 -0.44
C GLU A 118 -12.48 -14.51 -1.93
N ASP A 119 -11.76 -15.40 -2.62
CA ASP A 119 -11.51 -15.29 -4.06
C ASP A 119 -12.79 -15.31 -4.90
N LYS A 120 -13.81 -16.07 -4.49
CA LYS A 120 -15.12 -16.05 -5.15
C LYS A 120 -15.79 -14.68 -5.08
N LEU A 121 -15.54 -13.91 -4.03
CA LEU A 121 -16.00 -12.53 -3.91
C LEU A 121 -15.12 -11.61 -4.76
N ILE A 122 -13.79 -11.73 -4.64
CA ILE A 122 -12.81 -10.87 -5.31
C ILE A 122 -12.90 -11.00 -6.83
N GLN A 123 -13.08 -12.20 -7.38
CA GLN A 123 -13.12 -12.43 -8.83
C GLN A 123 -14.18 -11.58 -9.55
N SER A 124 -15.24 -11.17 -8.85
CA SER A 124 -16.33 -10.34 -9.40
C SER A 124 -16.34 -8.91 -8.86
N TYR A 125 -15.29 -8.52 -8.12
CA TYR A 125 -15.17 -7.20 -7.53
C TYR A 125 -15.06 -6.13 -8.62
N LYS A 126 -16.04 -5.23 -8.65
CA LYS A 126 -16.14 -4.22 -9.69
C LYS A 126 -15.07 -3.14 -9.56
N ILE A 127 -14.22 -3.02 -10.58
CA ILE A 127 -13.29 -1.90 -10.74
C ILE A 127 -14.01 -0.83 -11.56
N SER A 128 -14.46 0.24 -10.89
CA SER A 128 -15.26 1.29 -11.53
C SER A 128 -14.36 2.32 -12.23
N VAL A 129 -13.90 1.97 -13.43
CA VAL A 129 -13.11 2.86 -14.29
C VAL A 129 -13.78 3.07 -15.65
N LYS A 130 -13.63 4.27 -16.19
CA LYS A 130 -14.04 4.63 -17.56
C LYS A 130 -12.88 4.37 -18.52
N PRO A 131 -13.14 4.14 -19.82
CA PRO A 131 -12.09 4.00 -20.83
C PRO A 131 -11.06 5.14 -20.80
N ALA A 132 -11.51 6.39 -20.63
CA ALA A 132 -10.64 7.56 -20.53
C ALA A 132 -9.73 7.60 -19.27
N GLN A 133 -9.94 6.71 -18.30
CA GLN A 133 -9.15 6.61 -17.07
C GLN A 133 -8.09 5.50 -17.13
N VAL A 134 -8.02 4.75 -18.22
CA VAL A 134 -7.03 3.68 -18.41
C VAL A 134 -6.13 4.03 -19.58
N ALA A 135 -4.83 4.16 -19.31
CA ALA A 135 -3.84 4.51 -20.32
C ALA A 135 -2.78 3.42 -20.43
N VAL A 136 -2.48 3.02 -21.67
CA VAL A 136 -1.34 2.17 -21.99
C VAL A 136 -0.17 3.07 -22.38
N VAL A 137 0.96 2.92 -21.67
CA VAL A 137 2.18 3.68 -21.91
C VAL A 137 3.28 2.70 -22.32
N PRO A 138 3.80 2.78 -23.56
CA PRO A 138 4.95 1.98 -23.98
C PRO A 138 6.18 2.27 -23.12
N VAL A 139 7.01 1.26 -22.88
CA VAL A 139 8.19 1.36 -21.99
C VAL A 139 9.19 2.40 -22.49
N GLU A 140 9.29 2.58 -23.80
CA GLU A 140 10.19 3.52 -24.48
C GLU A 140 9.88 4.98 -24.11
N ARG A 141 8.69 5.25 -23.59
CA ARG A 141 8.25 6.58 -23.13
C ARG A 141 8.42 6.82 -21.63
N VAL A 142 8.78 5.80 -20.85
CA VAL A 142 8.84 5.92 -19.38
C VAL A 142 10.16 6.56 -18.91
N PHE A 143 11.25 6.34 -19.65
CA PHE A 143 12.61 6.76 -19.26
C PHE A 143 13.17 7.92 -20.11
N GLN A 144 12.30 8.73 -20.71
CA GLN A 144 12.69 9.95 -21.44
C GLN A 144 12.73 11.15 -20.50
#